data_AF-A0A6I4HZ62-F1
#
_entry.id   AF-A0A6I4HZ62-F1
#
_cell.length_a   1.000
_cell.length_b   1.000
_cell.length_c   1.000
_cell.angle_alpha   90.00
_cell.angle_beta   90.00
_cell.angle_gamma   90.00
#
_symmetry.space_group_name_H-M   'P 1'
#
loop_
_entity.id
_entity.type
_entity.pdbx_description
1 polymer ?
#
loop_
_entity_poly.entity_id
_entity_poly.type
_entity_poly.pdbx_seq_one_letter_code
_entity_poly.pdbx_strand_id
1 'polypeptide(L)'
;MKKHKPIPSIIAATTVFFACIWVSCSQPKTTATDKPKQDTAMVTKADTSHLVGMWLDEDIKTDNGDQVAYQIVTKGPKTYIQVITFKEKKLSVNDNPEIGPSAMEVRKEKNKYISIENSKDVYLIENSGDLLIYDVTGFIAKCKRML
;
A
#
# COMPACT_ATOMS: atom_id res chain seq x y z
N MET A 1 25.07 -14.51 -53.08
CA MET A 1 24.06 -15.38 -53.75
C MET A 1 23.85 -16.67 -52.93
N LYS A 2 22.67 -16.82 -52.33
CA LYS A 2 21.97 -18.04 -51.86
C LYS A 2 20.71 -17.52 -51.12
N LYS A 3 19.70 -17.07 -51.87
CA LYS A 3 18.40 -17.72 -52.17
C LYS A 3 17.58 -18.09 -50.92
N HIS A 4 16.50 -17.32 -50.74
CA HIS A 4 15.32 -17.48 -49.89
C HIS A 4 14.76 -18.90 -49.77
N LYS A 5 14.14 -19.19 -48.62
CA LYS A 5 12.66 -19.33 -48.55
C LYS A 5 12.12 -19.16 -47.12
N PRO A 6 11.12 -18.29 -46.91
CA PRO A 6 10.25 -18.31 -45.73
C PRO A 6 9.12 -19.33 -45.95
N ILE A 7 8.58 -19.89 -44.86
CA ILE A 7 7.39 -20.74 -44.88
C ILE A 7 6.21 -20.01 -44.21
N PRO A 8 4.97 -20.15 -44.74
CA PRO A 8 3.85 -19.26 -44.53
C PRO A 8 2.81 -19.79 -43.51
N SER A 9 2.02 -18.88 -42.92
CA SER A 9 0.54 -18.74 -43.07
C SER A 9 -0.32 -20.03 -42.94
N ILE A 10 -1.35 -20.17 -42.09
CA ILE A 10 -2.72 -19.58 -42.03
C ILE A 10 -3.40 -20.32 -40.82
N ILE A 11 -4.31 -19.75 -40.01
CA ILE A 11 -5.80 -19.83 -40.06
C ILE A 11 -6.23 -19.06 -38.78
N ALA A 12 -6.77 -17.83 -38.82
CA ALA A 12 -8.10 -17.38 -39.21
C ALA A 12 -9.26 -17.74 -38.25
N ALA A 13 -9.98 -16.68 -37.85
CA ALA A 13 -11.40 -16.60 -37.48
C ALA A 13 -11.79 -17.08 -36.05
N THR A 14 -12.76 -16.49 -35.33
CA THR A 14 -13.86 -15.60 -35.72
C THR A 14 -14.34 -14.80 -34.50
N THR A 15 -14.80 -13.58 -34.80
CA THR A 15 -15.60 -12.62 -34.00
C THR A 15 -16.79 -13.20 -33.23
N VAL A 16 -17.15 -12.62 -32.07
CA VAL A 16 -18.53 -12.15 -31.77
C VAL A 16 -18.51 -10.94 -30.80
N PHE A 17 -19.30 -9.96 -31.19
CA PHE A 17 -19.73 -8.74 -30.52
C PHE A 17 -20.18 -8.91 -29.06
N PHE A 18 -19.86 -7.93 -28.21
CA PHE A 18 -20.77 -7.50 -27.13
C PHE A 18 -20.84 -5.97 -27.13
N ALA A 19 -21.74 -5.44 -27.94
CA ALA A 19 -22.20 -4.06 -27.85
C ALA A 19 -23.49 -4.07 -27.01
N CYS A 20 -23.42 -3.64 -25.75
CA CYS A 20 -24.61 -3.24 -25.01
C CYS A 20 -24.76 -1.73 -25.12
N ILE A 21 -25.58 -1.37 -26.09
CA ILE A 21 -26.19 -0.07 -26.31
C ILE A 21 -27.01 0.27 -25.06
N TRP A 22 -26.67 1.35 -24.36
CA TRP A 22 -27.60 2.03 -23.47
C TRP A 22 -28.01 3.35 -24.14
N VAL A 23 -29.05 3.24 -24.97
CA VAL A 23 -29.94 4.37 -25.26
C VAL A 23 -31.11 4.22 -24.31
N SER A 24 -31.26 5.17 -23.40
CA SER A 24 -32.54 5.42 -22.77
C SER A 24 -32.76 6.93 -22.73
N CYS A 25 -33.62 7.38 -23.65
CA CYS A 25 -34.23 8.70 -23.63
C CYS A 25 -35.01 8.92 -22.33
N SER A 26 -34.90 10.10 -21.74
CA SER A 26 -36.01 11.06 -21.57
C SER A 26 -35.60 12.14 -20.56
N GLN A 27 -35.48 13.39 -21.03
CA GLN A 27 -35.56 14.56 -20.16
C GLN A 27 -37.03 14.75 -19.72
N PRO A 28 -37.23 15.23 -18.49
CA PRO A 28 -38.26 16.24 -18.26
C PRO A 28 -37.63 17.53 -17.74
N LYS A 29 -37.86 18.65 -18.44
CA LYS A 29 -37.82 20.00 -17.86
C LYS A 29 -39.14 20.23 -17.13
N THR A 30 -39.11 20.58 -15.84
CA THR A 30 -39.96 21.65 -15.29
C THR A 30 -39.46 22.12 -13.92
N THR A 31 -39.52 23.44 -13.77
CA THR A 31 -39.14 24.34 -12.67
C THR A 31 -40.04 24.20 -11.44
N ALA A 32 -39.48 24.22 -10.22
CA ALA A 32 -40.02 24.91 -9.02
C ALA A 32 -39.16 24.66 -7.75
N THR A 33 -38.61 25.76 -7.21
CA THR A 33 -38.45 26.23 -5.82
C THR A 33 -38.34 25.27 -4.62
N ASP A 34 -37.26 25.49 -3.86
CA ASP A 34 -36.96 25.26 -2.43
C ASP A 34 -37.35 23.96 -1.72
N LYS A 35 -36.32 23.15 -1.40
CA LYS A 35 -35.93 22.79 -0.02
C LYS A 35 -34.42 22.49 0.01
N PRO A 36 -33.62 22.98 1.00
CA PRO A 36 -32.25 22.50 1.18
C PRO A 36 -32.34 21.07 1.69
N LYS A 37 -32.18 20.11 0.76
CA LYS A 37 -32.04 18.70 1.11
C LYS A 37 -30.65 18.55 1.68
N GLN A 38 -30.59 18.70 3.01
CA GLN A 38 -29.58 18.23 3.93
C GLN A 38 -28.61 17.29 3.21
N ASP A 39 -27.43 17.85 2.91
CA ASP A 39 -26.32 17.10 2.37
C ASP A 39 -26.25 15.81 3.18
N THR A 40 -26.49 14.71 2.48
CA THR A 40 -26.17 13.40 3.00
C THR A 40 -24.67 13.48 3.20
N ALA A 41 -24.26 13.79 4.43
CA ALA A 41 -22.90 13.70 4.86
C ALA A 41 -22.45 12.34 4.35
N MET A 42 -21.60 12.35 3.31
CA MET A 42 -20.77 11.19 3.05
C MET A 42 -20.16 10.91 4.40
N VAL A 43 -20.56 9.77 4.98
CA VAL A 43 -19.89 9.23 6.14
C VAL A 43 -18.44 9.10 5.68
N THR A 44 -17.63 10.10 6.03
CA THR A 44 -16.20 10.09 5.87
C THR A 44 -15.83 8.82 6.59
N LYS A 45 -15.46 7.79 5.82
CA LYS A 45 -14.88 6.56 6.36
C LYS A 45 -13.88 7.05 7.38
N ALA A 46 -14.16 6.78 8.66
CA ALA A 46 -13.33 7.31 9.73
C ALA A 46 -11.88 7.05 9.34
N ASP A 47 -11.04 8.07 9.46
CA ASP A 47 -9.62 8.04 9.11
C ASP A 47 -8.86 7.20 10.16
N THR A 48 -9.40 6.03 10.49
CA THR A 48 -8.83 5.05 11.38
C THR A 48 -7.61 4.47 10.70
N SER A 49 -6.50 4.53 11.41
CA SER A 49 -5.31 3.77 11.06
C SER A 49 -5.56 2.29 11.29
N HIS A 50 -4.81 1.46 10.58
CA HIS A 50 -4.82 0.01 10.73
C HIS A 50 -3.38 -0.51 10.67
N LEU A 51 -2.99 -1.27 11.68
CA LEU A 51 -1.69 -1.94 11.75
C LEU A 51 -1.63 -3.09 10.73
N VAL A 52 -0.67 -3.00 9.81
CA VAL A 52 -0.42 -4.04 8.81
C VAL A 52 0.55 -5.10 9.33
N GLY A 53 1.56 -4.66 10.07
CA GLY A 53 2.58 -5.55 10.63
C GLY A 53 3.61 -4.78 11.45
N MET A 54 4.38 -5.54 12.22
CA MET A 54 5.39 -5.00 13.12
C MET A 54 6.59 -5.95 13.18
N TRP A 55 7.79 -5.38 13.12
CA TRP A 55 9.04 -6.12 13.04
C TRP A 55 10.06 -5.57 14.03
N LEU A 56 10.65 -6.46 14.83
CA LEU A 56 11.69 -6.14 15.80
C LEU A 56 13.05 -6.12 15.11
N ASP A 57 13.81 -5.04 15.29
CA ASP A 57 15.24 -5.06 15.03
C ASP A 57 15.94 -5.61 16.29
N GLU A 58 16.43 -6.85 16.23
CA GLU A 58 17.09 -7.51 17.36
C GLU A 58 18.54 -7.00 17.56
N ASP A 59 19.11 -6.32 16.56
CA ASP A 59 20.50 -5.87 16.54
C ASP A 59 20.67 -4.43 17.04
N ILE A 60 19.59 -3.63 17.06
CA ILE A 60 19.61 -2.23 17.48
C ILE A 60 18.93 -2.03 18.84
N LYS A 61 19.60 -1.26 19.70
CA LYS A 61 19.03 -0.65 20.90
C LYS A 61 19.35 0.84 20.91
N THR A 62 18.46 1.65 21.48
CA THR A 62 18.77 3.06 21.75
C THR A 62 19.85 3.16 22.83
N ASP A 63 20.46 4.33 22.99
CA ASP A 63 21.45 4.60 24.05
C ASP A 63 20.91 4.31 25.46
N ASN A 64 19.59 4.40 25.63
CA ASN A 64 18.90 4.09 26.89
C ASN A 64 18.55 2.60 27.05
N GLY A 65 18.93 1.77 26.08
CA GLY A 65 18.65 0.33 26.05
C GLY A 65 17.26 -0.04 25.52
N ASP A 66 16.51 0.91 24.95
CA ASP A 66 15.18 0.64 24.39
C ASP A 66 15.31 -0.21 23.12
N GLN A 67 14.40 -1.16 22.93
CA GLN A 67 14.30 -1.94 21.69
C GLN A 67 13.73 -1.08 20.57
N VAL A 68 14.10 -1.38 19.33
CA VAL A 68 13.62 -0.70 18.13
C VAL A 68 12.78 -1.65 17.29
N ALA A 69 11.59 -1.20 16.88
CA ALA A 69 10.76 -1.93 15.93
C ALA A 69 10.27 -1.03 14.81
N TYR A 70 9.99 -1.64 13.66
CA TYR A 70 9.40 -1.01 12.49
C TYR A 70 7.94 -1.41 12.40
N GLN A 71 7.08 -0.45 12.13
CA GLN A 71 5.64 -0.64 12.05
C GLN A 71 5.12 -0.15 10.70
N ILE A 72 4.35 -0.98 10.01
CA ILE A 72 3.64 -0.57 8.79
C ILE A 72 2.18 -0.33 9.13
N VAL A 73 1.67 0.85 8.77
CA VAL A 73 0.32 1.30 9.12
C VAL A 73 -0.36 1.86 7.88
N THR A 74 -1.62 1.48 7.65
CA THR A 74 -2.46 2.13 6.62
C THR A 74 -3.40 3.13 7.28
N LYS A 75 -3.57 4.32 6.70
CA LYS A 75 -4.57 5.31 7.12
C LYS A 75 -5.22 5.91 5.88
N GLY A 76 -6.53 5.72 5.74
CA GLY A 76 -7.24 6.07 4.50
C GLY A 76 -6.62 5.34 3.29
N PRO A 77 -6.24 6.05 2.21
CA PRO A 77 -5.60 5.45 1.03
C PRO A 77 -4.07 5.31 1.15
N LYS A 78 -3.47 5.81 2.24
CA LYS A 78 -2.01 5.91 2.40
C LYS A 78 -1.47 4.80 3.28
N THR A 79 -0.22 4.41 3.01
CA THR A 79 0.54 3.49 3.86
C THR A 79 1.77 4.21 4.37
N TYR A 80 2.13 3.93 5.61
CA TYR A 80 3.26 4.52 6.30
C TYR A 80 4.14 3.44 6.89
N ILE A 81 5.44 3.68 6.97
CA ILE A 81 6.34 2.97 7.86
C ILE A 81 6.82 3.94 8.94
N GLN A 82 6.86 3.48 10.19
CA GLN A 82 7.37 4.27 11.31
C GLN A 82 8.24 3.41 12.23
N VAL A 83 9.21 4.06 12.87
CA VAL A 83 10.07 3.45 13.88
C VAL A 83 9.46 3.71 15.24
N ILE A 84 9.38 2.68 16.07
CA ILE A 84 8.92 2.76 17.46
C ILE A 84 10.01 2.25 18.40
N THR A 85 10.11 2.86 19.57
CA THR A 85 11.03 2.46 20.63
C THR A 85 10.27 2.02 21.87
N PHE A 86 10.74 0.98 22.56
CA PHE A 86 10.06 0.46 23.74
C PHE A 86 11.01 -0.19 24.75
N LYS A 87 10.68 -0.04 26.04
CA LYS A 87 11.55 -0.42 27.17
C LYS A 87 11.41 -1.87 27.63
N GLU A 88 10.30 -2.53 27.34
CA GLU A 88 9.90 -3.76 28.03
C GLU A 88 9.99 -5.02 27.17
N LYS A 89 9.96 -6.19 27.84
CA LYS A 89 9.79 -7.51 27.19
C LYS A 89 8.44 -7.65 26.47
N LYS A 90 7.47 -6.76 26.71
CA LYS A 90 6.16 -6.75 26.08
C LYS A 90 5.87 -5.39 25.48
N LEU A 91 5.65 -5.40 24.18
CA LEU A 91 5.16 -4.27 23.42
C LEU A 91 3.63 -4.30 23.42
N SER A 92 2.98 -3.22 23.85
CA SER A 92 1.54 -3.07 23.70
C SER A 92 1.23 -2.73 22.25
N VAL A 93 0.59 -3.66 21.55
CA VAL A 93 0.25 -3.50 20.14
C VAL A 93 -1.13 -2.90 20.04
N ASN A 94 -1.22 -1.73 19.42
CA ASN A 94 -2.48 -1.09 19.06
C ASN A 94 -2.79 -1.39 17.60
N ASP A 95 -3.96 -1.97 17.32
CA ASP A 95 -4.44 -2.26 15.96
C ASP A 95 -4.73 -0.99 15.15
N ASN A 96 -4.97 0.13 15.83
CA ASN A 96 -5.19 1.46 15.24
C ASN A 96 -4.11 2.44 15.76
N PRO A 97 -2.83 2.22 15.40
CA PRO A 97 -1.73 3.01 15.93
C PRO A 97 -1.78 4.44 15.37
N GLU A 98 -1.42 5.43 16.17
CA GLU A 98 -1.26 6.79 15.66
C GLU A 98 -0.07 6.85 14.68
N ILE A 99 -0.23 7.67 13.63
CA ILE A 99 0.86 7.92 12.68
C ILE A 99 1.80 8.94 13.32
N GLY A 100 3.00 8.50 13.64
CA GLY A 100 4.02 9.34 14.28
C GLY A 100 4.56 10.43 13.33
N PRO A 101 5.18 11.49 13.87
CA PRO A 101 5.76 12.56 13.06
C PRO A 101 6.97 12.10 12.21
N SER A 102 7.61 10.98 12.58
CA SER A 102 8.70 10.35 11.84
C SER A 102 8.22 9.29 10.84
N ALA A 103 6.90 9.12 10.68
CA ALA A 103 6.35 8.14 9.76
C ALA A 103 6.59 8.58 8.31
N MET A 104 7.11 7.67 7.49
CA MET A 104 7.37 7.91 6.09
C MET A 104 6.28 7.27 5.25
N GLU A 105 5.74 8.01 4.27
CA GLU A 105 4.77 7.45 3.35
C GLU A 105 5.46 6.46 2.40
N VAL A 106 4.82 5.30 2.19
CA VAL A 106 5.31 4.23 1.33
C VAL A 106 4.21 3.76 0.39
N ARG A 107 4.61 3.33 -0.81
CA ARG A 107 3.74 2.60 -1.74
C ARG A 107 4.01 1.10 -1.67
N LYS A 108 2.94 0.30 -1.68
CA LYS A 108 3.05 -1.16 -1.72
C LYS A 108 3.23 -1.64 -3.16
N GLU A 109 4.23 -2.50 -3.37
CA GLU A 109 4.44 -3.26 -4.61
C GLU A 109 4.64 -4.74 -4.27
N LYS A 110 3.67 -5.60 -4.59
CA LYS A 110 3.73 -7.03 -4.26
C LYS A 110 4.05 -7.24 -2.76
N ASN A 111 5.23 -7.78 -2.46
CA ASN A 111 5.73 -8.08 -1.11
C ASN A 111 6.71 -7.03 -0.58
N LYS A 112 6.85 -5.86 -1.20
CA LYS A 112 7.69 -4.78 -0.68
C LYS A 112 6.91 -3.48 -0.56
N TYR A 113 7.41 -2.60 0.29
CA TYR A 113 7.00 -1.21 0.42
C TYR A 113 8.17 -0.33 0.01
N ILE A 114 7.90 0.72 -0.77
CA ILE A 114 8.93 1.62 -1.29
C ILE A 114 8.60 3.02 -0.81
N SER A 115 9.57 3.72 -0.24
CA SER A 115 9.39 5.12 0.16
C SER A 115 8.96 5.99 -1.02
N ILE A 116 8.01 6.89 -0.78
CA ILE A 116 7.59 7.90 -1.76
C ILE A 116 8.69 8.96 -1.93
N GLU A 117 9.42 9.28 -0.86
CA GLU A 117 10.45 10.31 -0.85
C GLU A 117 11.73 9.84 -1.53
N ASN A 118 12.10 8.57 -1.36
CA ASN A 118 13.31 7.99 -1.92
C ASN A 118 13.07 6.55 -2.40
N SER A 119 13.03 6.36 -3.72
CA SER A 119 12.77 5.05 -4.32
C SER A 119 13.81 3.96 -4.00
N LYS A 120 14.96 4.33 -3.44
CA LYS A 120 15.99 3.39 -2.98
C LYS A 120 15.72 2.84 -1.58
N ASP A 121 14.83 3.48 -0.81
CA ASP A 121 14.45 3.00 0.51
C ASP A 121 13.33 1.96 0.34
N VAL A 122 13.69 0.70 0.52
CA VAL A 122 12.85 -0.47 0.22
C VAL A 122 12.73 -1.36 1.44
N TYR A 123 11.49 -1.73 1.75
CA TYR A 123 11.09 -2.56 2.87
C TYR A 123 10.48 -3.84 2.32
N LEU A 124 11.29 -4.89 2.18
CA LEU A 124 10.91 -6.15 1.56
C LEU A 124 10.45 -7.17 2.61
N ILE A 125 9.26 -7.73 2.44
CA ILE A 125 8.78 -8.83 3.26
C ILE A 125 9.20 -10.14 2.60
N GLU A 126 10.07 -10.90 3.28
CA GLU A 126 10.48 -12.24 2.84
C GLU A 126 9.35 -13.26 3.00
N ASN A 127 9.54 -14.45 2.43
CA ASN A 127 8.60 -15.56 2.60
C ASN A 127 8.47 -16.02 4.06
N SER A 128 9.49 -15.80 4.91
CA SER A 128 9.40 -16.05 6.36
C SER A 128 8.49 -15.06 7.07
N GLY A 129 8.14 -13.95 6.42
CA GLY A 129 7.45 -12.82 7.01
C GLY A 129 8.40 -11.77 7.61
N ASP A 130 9.70 -12.01 7.65
CA ASP A 130 10.68 -11.03 8.12
C ASP A 130 10.77 -9.83 7.18
N LEU A 131 11.13 -8.68 7.73
CA LEU A 131 11.33 -7.45 6.99
C LEU A 131 12.82 -7.24 6.71
N LEU A 132 13.19 -7.11 5.44
CA LEU A 132 14.51 -6.63 5.04
C LEU A 132 14.42 -5.16 4.68
N ILE A 133 15.35 -4.37 5.21
CA ILE A 133 15.45 -2.94 4.96
C ILE A 133 16.64 -2.70 4.04
N TYR A 134 16.39 -1.96 2.96
CA TYR A 134 17.41 -1.49 2.03
C TYR A 134 17.32 0.02 1.90
N ASP A 135 18.47 0.65 1.67
CA ASP A 135 18.57 2.08 1.35
C ASP A 135 19.56 2.31 0.18
N VAL A 136 20.03 3.54 0.04
CA VAL A 136 21.00 3.94 -0.98
C VAL A 136 22.36 3.22 -0.87
N THR A 137 22.71 2.70 0.30
CA THR A 137 23.97 2.00 0.59
C THR A 137 23.86 0.49 0.41
N GLY A 138 22.64 -0.05 0.37
CA GLY A 138 22.36 -1.47 0.15
C GLY A 138 21.52 -2.05 1.27
N PHE A 139 21.82 -3.28 1.66
CA PHE A 139 21.13 -3.96 2.76
C PHE A 139 21.51 -3.33 4.11
N ILE A 140 20.50 -2.96 4.88
CA ILE A 140 20.65 -2.27 6.17
C ILE A 140 20.39 -3.21 7.34
N ALA A 141 19.25 -3.89 7.34
CA ALA A 141 18.82 -4.70 8.48
C ALA A 141 17.85 -5.81 8.07
N LYS A 142 17.82 -6.86 8.90
CA LYS A 142 16.78 -7.89 8.89
C LYS A 142 16.02 -7.83 10.20
N CYS A 143 14.75 -7.45 10.15
CA CYS A 143 13.89 -7.31 11.30
C CYS A 143 12.92 -8.48 11.39
N LYS A 144 12.79 -9.05 12.59
CA LYS A 144 12.01 -10.25 12.86
C LYS A 144 10.53 -9.92 13.00
N ARG A 145 9.69 -10.68 12.31
CA ARG A 145 8.23 -10.49 12.41
C ARG A 145 7.73 -10.73 13.83
N MET A 146 6.97 -9.77 14.34
CA MET A 146 6.28 -9.89 15.64
C MET A 146 4.80 -10.26 15.48
N LEU A 147 4.16 -9.80 14.40
CA LEU A 147 2.74 -9.98 14.07
C LEU A 147 2.54 -10.15 12.57
#